data_AF-G3I076-F1
#
_entry.id   AF-G3I076-F1
#
_cell.length_a   1.000
_cell.length_b   1.000
_cell.length_c   1.000
_cell.angle_alpha   90.00
_cell.angle_beta   90.00
_cell.angle_gamma   90.00
#
_symmetry.space_group_name_H-M   'P 1'
#
loop_
_entity.id
_entity.type
_entity.pdbx_description
1 polymer ?
#
loop_
_entity_poly.entity_id
_entity_poly.type
_entity_poly.pdbx_seq_one_letter_code
_entity_poly.pdbx_strand_id
1 'polypeptide(L)'
;MKLVMVFMLASIPICCYASGSGCNAMDNLIAQTIDGNVTLEEYHEVVKSYTAFPYDETAVEKFKQCFNDQSEETLTNFAVMEVIINYPFLHYIAIHT
;
A
#
# COMPACT_ATOMS: atom_id res chain seq x y z
N MET A 1 -18.49 -31.20 0.66
CA MET A 1 -17.56 -30.22 1.28
C MET A 1 -16.33 -29.86 0.44
N LYS A 2 -16.11 -30.44 -0.76
CA LYS A 2 -15.02 -30.01 -1.66
C LYS A 2 -15.36 -28.81 -2.55
N LEU A 3 -16.59 -28.74 -3.09
CA LEU A 3 -16.99 -27.63 -3.97
C LEU A 3 -16.99 -26.27 -3.27
N VAL A 4 -17.43 -26.19 -2.02
CA VAL A 4 -17.44 -24.92 -1.26
C VAL A 4 -16.02 -24.38 -1.06
N MET A 5 -15.04 -25.25 -0.75
CA MET A 5 -13.63 -24.87 -0.70
C MET A 5 -13.11 -24.39 -2.05
N VAL A 6 -13.48 -25.05 -3.15
CA VAL A 6 -13.06 -24.64 -4.50
C VAL A 6 -13.63 -23.26 -4.86
N PHE A 7 -14.88 -22.97 -4.51
CA PHE A 7 -15.45 -21.64 -4.73
C PHE A 7 -14.82 -20.57 -3.84
N MET A 8 -14.50 -20.88 -2.58
CA MET A 8 -13.76 -19.97 -1.70
C MET A 8 -12.37 -19.67 -2.27
N LEU A 9 -11.61 -20.69 -2.65
CA LEU A 9 -10.27 -20.55 -3.26
C LEU A 9 -10.32 -19.82 -4.61
N ALA A 10 -11.38 -19.97 -5.40
CA ALA A 10 -11.57 -19.23 -6.64
C ALA A 10 -11.97 -17.75 -6.42
N SER A 11 -12.58 -17.43 -5.27
CA SER A 11 -12.95 -16.05 -4.92
C SER A 11 -11.80 -15.25 -4.31
N ILE A 12 -10.81 -15.90 -3.69
CA ILE A 12 -9.62 -15.24 -3.11
C ILE A 12 -8.83 -14.44 -4.16
N PRO A 13 -8.54 -14.98 -5.37
CA PRO A 13 -7.95 -14.21 -6.45
C PRO A 13 -8.77 -12.98 -6.81
N ILE A 14 -10.10 -13.08 -6.82
CA ILE A 14 -11.00 -12.00 -7.24
C ILE A 14 -11.06 -10.89 -6.18
N CYS A 15 -11.04 -11.24 -4.89
CA CYS A 15 -10.99 -10.28 -3.78
C CYS A 15 -9.64 -9.57 -3.67
N CYS A 16 -8.54 -10.21 -4.08
CA CYS A 16 -7.19 -9.64 -4.04
C CYS A 16 -6.75 -8.97 -5.35
N TYR A 17 -7.50 -9.13 -6.46
CA TYR A 17 -7.19 -8.49 -7.76
C TYR A 17 -7.69 -7.04 -7.86
N ALA A 18 -8.45 -6.55 -6.87
CA ALA A 18 -9.21 -5.31 -7.00
C ALA A 18 -8.43 -4.03 -6.64
N SER A 19 -7.17 -4.16 -6.20
CA SER A 19 -6.34 -3.06 -5.68
C SER A 19 -4.94 -3.14 -6.28
N GLY A 20 -4.36 -2.00 -6.67
CA GLY A 20 -3.04 -1.93 -7.34
C GLY A 20 -1.93 -2.62 -6.54
N SER A 21 -2.00 -2.47 -5.22
CA SER A 21 -1.15 -3.12 -4.22
C SER A 21 -1.59 -4.49 -3.72
N GLY A 22 -2.80 -4.94 -4.05
CA GLY A 22 -3.45 -6.06 -3.36
C GLY A 22 -3.94 -5.72 -1.93
N CYS A 23 -3.82 -4.47 -1.47
CA CYS A 23 -4.30 -4.01 -0.16
C CYS A 23 -4.75 -2.53 -0.19
N ASN A 24 -6.07 -2.27 -0.12
CA ASN A 24 -6.63 -0.90 -0.14
C ASN A 24 -5.99 0.08 0.86
N ALA A 25 -5.57 -0.39 2.03
CA ALA A 25 -4.87 0.43 3.03
C ALA A 25 -3.52 0.93 2.52
N MET A 26 -2.77 0.07 1.82
CA MET A 26 -1.49 0.40 1.21
C MET A 26 -1.67 1.37 0.04
N ASP A 27 -2.65 1.11 -0.85
CA ASP A 27 -3.00 2.03 -1.95
C ASP A 27 -3.29 3.45 -1.44
N ASN A 28 -4.10 3.56 -0.37
CA ASN A 28 -4.45 4.84 0.23
C ASN A 28 -3.23 5.53 0.88
N LEU A 29 -2.38 4.79 1.59
CA LEU A 29 -1.17 5.32 2.20
C LEU A 29 -0.24 5.92 1.12
N ILE A 30 -0.03 5.21 0.02
CA ILE A 30 0.83 5.65 -1.08
C ILE A 30 0.27 6.89 -1.74
N ALA A 31 -1.02 6.89 -2.08
CA ALA A 31 -1.69 8.03 -2.69
C ALA A 31 -1.51 9.30 -1.86
N GLN A 32 -1.67 9.21 -0.53
CA GLN A 32 -1.47 10.36 0.36
C GLN A 32 0.00 10.69 0.64
N THR A 33 0.90 9.72 0.50
CA THR A 33 2.36 9.95 0.62
C THR A 33 2.88 10.77 -0.55
N ILE A 34 2.49 10.44 -1.78
CA ILE A 34 3.01 11.10 -3.00
C ILE A 34 2.25 12.38 -3.38
N ASP A 35 1.05 12.61 -2.82
CA ASP A 35 0.30 13.85 -3.07
C ASP A 35 0.90 15.03 -2.30
N GLY A 36 1.47 15.98 -3.03
CA GLY A 36 2.08 17.19 -2.48
C GLY A 36 1.07 18.18 -1.86
N ASN A 37 -0.24 17.98 -2.06
CA ASN A 37 -1.28 18.82 -1.45
C ASN A 37 -1.70 18.34 -0.05
N VAL A 38 -1.32 17.12 0.33
CA VAL A 38 -1.59 16.58 1.67
C VAL A 38 -0.69 17.28 2.69
N THR A 39 -1.32 17.92 3.68
CA THR A 39 -0.62 18.61 4.78
C THR A 39 0.12 17.62 5.67
N LEU A 40 1.09 18.11 6.46
CA LEU A 40 1.77 17.27 7.44
C LEU A 40 0.79 16.74 8.48
N GLU A 41 -0.14 17.56 8.95
CA GLU A 41 -1.18 17.18 9.90
C GLU A 41 -2.07 16.05 9.36
N GLU A 42 -2.55 16.18 8.12
CA GLU A 42 -3.31 15.11 7.46
C GLU A 42 -2.47 13.85 7.31
N TYR A 43 -1.21 13.98 6.90
CA TYR A 43 -0.32 12.85 6.73
C TYR A 43 -0.02 12.10 8.03
N HIS A 44 0.11 12.81 9.14
CA HIS A 44 0.27 12.19 10.46
C HIS A 44 -0.92 11.28 10.79
N GLU A 45 -2.15 11.71 10.52
CA GLU A 45 -3.35 10.91 10.77
C GLU A 45 -3.42 9.66 9.88
N VAL A 46 -2.98 9.76 8.64
CA VAL A 46 -2.87 8.60 7.73
C VAL A 46 -1.89 7.58 8.29
N VAL A 47 -0.66 8.00 8.64
CA VAL A 47 0.39 7.07 9.09
C VAL A 47 0.05 6.45 10.44
N LYS A 48 -0.51 7.24 11.38
CA LYS A 48 -0.92 6.73 12.71
C LYS A 48 -1.89 5.57 12.61
N SER A 49 -2.75 5.55 11.59
CA SER A 49 -3.72 4.45 11.40
C SER A 49 -3.07 3.10 11.09
N TYR A 50 -1.79 3.09 10.67
CA TYR A 50 -1.06 1.90 10.26
C TYR A 50 0.17 1.56 11.13
N THR A 51 0.61 2.47 12.00
CA THR A 51 1.77 2.26 12.86
C THR A 51 1.40 1.66 14.21
N ALA A 52 2.13 0.62 14.64
CA ALA A 52 2.17 0.21 16.04
C ALA A 52 3.29 0.97 16.77
N PHE A 53 3.10 1.25 18.07
CA PHE A 53 4.04 2.05 18.88
C PHE A 53 5.49 1.49 18.86
N PRO A 54 6.52 2.38 18.89
CA PRO A 54 6.45 3.84 19.06
C PRO A 54 6.30 4.62 17.75
N TYR A 55 5.46 5.65 17.79
CA TYR A 55 5.29 6.64 16.73
C TYR A 55 6.29 7.78 16.89
N ASP A 56 7.07 8.06 15.85
CA ASP A 56 8.04 9.15 15.83
C ASP A 56 7.61 10.21 14.80
N GLU A 57 7.11 11.34 15.30
CA GLU A 57 6.64 12.45 14.47
C GLU A 57 7.73 12.97 13.54
N THR A 58 8.95 13.15 14.05
CA THR A 58 10.08 13.66 13.25
C THR A 58 10.45 12.71 12.12
N ALA A 59 10.35 11.40 12.34
CA ALA A 59 10.59 10.42 11.29
C ALA A 59 9.52 10.51 10.18
N VAL A 60 8.25 10.67 10.55
CA VAL A 60 7.12 10.81 9.62
C VAL A 60 7.21 12.10 8.81
N GLU A 61 7.57 13.22 9.45
CA GLU A 61 7.77 14.51 8.78
C GLU A 61 8.89 14.44 7.74
N LYS A 62 10.06 13.90 8.12
CA LYS A 62 11.18 13.71 7.20
C LYS A 62 10.82 12.79 6.04
N PHE A 63 10.06 11.73 6.34
CA PHE A 63 9.60 10.81 5.32
C PHE A 63 8.67 11.51 4.32
N LYS A 64 7.71 12.31 4.76
CA LYS A 64 6.85 13.11 3.87
C LYS A 64 7.65 14.11 3.05
N GLN A 65 8.55 14.85 3.70
CA GLN A 65 9.38 15.85 3.02
C GLN A 65 10.22 15.22 1.90
N CYS A 66 10.76 14.01 2.12
CA CYS A 66 11.50 13.27 1.10
C CYS A 66 10.69 13.10 -0.20
N PHE A 67 9.39 12.81 -0.11
CA PHE A 67 8.50 12.69 -1.26
C PHE A 67 8.14 14.04 -1.88
N ASN A 68 7.90 15.06 -1.06
CA ASN A 68 7.65 16.42 -1.55
C ASN A 68 8.85 17.00 -2.33
N ASP A 69 10.07 16.54 -2.00
CA ASP A 69 11.31 16.94 -2.68
C ASP A 69 11.58 16.15 -3.98
N GLN A 70 10.77 15.13 -4.32
CA GLN A 70 10.93 14.34 -5.54
C GLN A 70 10.33 15.03 -6.78
N SER A 71 10.85 14.69 -7.96
CA SER A 71 10.22 15.07 -9.22
C SER A 71 8.92 14.31 -9.47
N GLU A 72 8.02 14.89 -10.26
CA GLU A 72 6.77 14.25 -10.70
C GLU A 72 7.03 12.89 -11.38
N GLU A 73 8.09 12.79 -12.19
CA GLU A 73 8.52 11.54 -12.82
C GLU A 73 8.86 10.47 -11.77
N THR A 74 9.62 10.83 -10.74
CA THR A 74 9.98 9.89 -9.66
C THR A 74 8.76 9.46 -8.86
N LEU A 75 7.85 10.38 -8.54
CA LEU A 75 6.60 10.08 -7.84
C LEU A 75 5.71 9.13 -8.65
N THR A 76 5.61 9.36 -9.96
CA THR A 76 4.88 8.49 -10.89
C THR A 76 5.50 7.10 -10.95
N ASN A 77 6.83 7.02 -11.04
CA ASN A 77 7.55 5.75 -11.04
C ASN A 77 7.39 4.99 -9.71
N PHE A 78 7.34 5.71 -8.58
CA PHE A 78 7.10 5.09 -7.27
C PHE A 78 5.72 4.43 -7.19
N ALA A 79 4.67 5.11 -7.68
CA ALA A 79 3.33 4.53 -7.74
C ALA A 79 3.28 3.25 -8.58
N VAL A 80 4.08 3.15 -9.65
CA VAL A 80 4.17 1.96 -10.50
C VAL A 80 5.03 0.85 -9.87
N MET A 81 6.12 1.22 -9.18
CA MET A 81 7.00 0.27 -8.49
C MET A 81 6.24 -0.59 -7.49
N GLU A 82 5.24 0.00 -6.85
CA GLU A 82 4.45 -0.70 -5.84
C GLU A 82 3.61 -1.85 -6.42
N VAL A 83 2.98 -1.62 -7.57
CA VAL A 83 2.29 -2.67 -8.34
C VAL A 83 3.23 -3.83 -8.66
N ILE A 84 4.52 -3.55 -8.91
CA ILE A 84 5.52 -4.57 -9.24
C ILE A 84 5.97 -5.37 -8.00
N ILE A 85 6.12 -4.71 -6.84
CA ILE A 85 6.53 -5.39 -5.59
C ILE A 85 5.44 -6.39 -5.14
N ASN A 86 4.17 -6.08 -5.37
CA ASN A 86 3.04 -6.94 -4.97
C ASN A 86 2.64 -8.01 -6.00
N TYR A 87 3.19 -7.98 -7.23
CA TYR A 87 2.99 -8.99 -8.27
C TYR A 87 4.33 -9.71 -8.57
N PRO A 88 4.82 -10.70 -7.78
CA PRO A 88 4.37 -12.11 -7.97
C PRO A 88 4.57 -13.06 -6.75
N PHE A 89 5.00 -12.60 -5.57
CA PHE A 89 5.35 -13.49 -4.45
C PHE A 89 4.15 -13.81 -3.53
N LEU A 90 3.18 -12.90 -3.43
CA LEU A 90 1.91 -13.13 -2.72
C LEU A 90 1.03 -14.18 -3.41
N HIS A 91 1.13 -14.31 -4.74
CA HIS A 91 0.48 -15.36 -5.51
C HIS A 91 1.05 -16.76 -5.17
N TYR A 92 2.34 -16.87 -4.83
CA TYR A 92 2.99 -18.13 -4.48
C TYR A 92 2.67 -18.58 -3.05
N ILE A 93 2.61 -17.64 -2.09
CA ILE A 93 2.30 -17.96 -0.67
C ILE A 93 0.81 -18.28 -0.48
N ALA A 94 -0.10 -17.56 -1.14
CA ALA A 94 -1.54 -17.84 -1.05
C ALA A 94 -1.94 -19.20 -1.66
N ILE A 95 -1.11 -19.77 -2.55
CA ILE A 95 -1.32 -21.10 -3.14
C ILE A 95 -0.70 -22.22 -2.28
N HIS A 96 0.28 -21.90 -1.42
CA HIS A 96 1.09 -22.90 -0.71
C HIS A 96 0.98 -22.87 0.83
N THR A 97 0.03 -22.13 1.40
CA THR A 97 -0.36 -22.20 2.84
C THR A 97 -1.82 -22.59 2.97
#